data_AF-A0A0B7IFA1-F1
#
_entry.id   AF-A0A0B7IFA1-F1
#
_cell.length_a   1.000
_cell.length_b   1.000
_cell.length_c   1.000
_cell.angle_alpha   90.00
_cell.angle_beta   90.00
_cell.angle_gamma   90.00
#
_symmetry.space_group_name_H-M   'P 1'
#
loop_
_entity.id
_entity.type
_entity.pdbx_description
1 polymer ?
#
loop_
_entity_poly.entity_id
_entity_poly.type
_entity_poly.pdbx_seq_one_letter_code
_entity_poly.pdbx_strand_id
1 'polypeptide(L)'
;MEKFTVKELEDKFENFIFNIDNYVESIQNKAKSQDLDFDLSIKSVDLIEKYIVNNDITIENDDYNDLSAYLGEVVRRNFQNAQWKCNLDKVNNSLYYGFPVIEGHSTEGILLSPFHLIKAFILRKKERLLLGAIENQINPELIDWSDFPTEKQIDPICKKRNIMSYTQDNFQDWIFYIDDKMDDFTQNFAQQHHLILDYSIQSLDDLEQWIFTNFENNTLLIENAKLLDLLTIYIGETFRKHIGGKWVMDTENKKNAYYMLPVLTDKKYKVEKYVAPSTFATACISRKKGNYISSILKNNMADMGIAIGE
;
A
#
# COMPACT_ATOMS: atom_id res chain seq x y z
N MET A 1 20.11 5.45 -10.67
CA MET A 1 19.18 5.17 -11.79
C MET A 1 19.23 6.36 -12.73
N GLU A 2 19.74 6.15 -13.95
CA GLU A 2 19.62 7.15 -15.01
C GLU A 2 18.16 7.52 -15.18
N LYS A 3 17.86 8.83 -15.17
CA LYS A 3 16.51 9.32 -15.44
C LYS A 3 16.30 9.24 -16.94
N PHE A 4 15.62 8.19 -17.40
CA PHE A 4 15.13 8.15 -18.77
C PHE A 4 14.29 9.40 -19.07
N THR A 5 14.52 9.99 -20.22
CA THR A 5 13.68 11.04 -20.80
C THR A 5 12.33 10.46 -21.21
N VAL A 6 11.33 11.32 -21.39
CA VAL A 6 10.00 10.90 -21.86
C VAL A 6 10.10 10.11 -23.17
N LYS A 7 10.90 10.60 -24.11
CA LYS A 7 11.12 9.93 -25.40
C LYS A 7 11.72 8.53 -25.25
N GLU A 8 12.72 8.36 -24.38
CA GLU A 8 13.31 7.04 -24.15
C GLU A 8 12.31 6.06 -23.50
N LEU A 9 11.38 6.55 -22.69
CA LEU A 9 10.30 5.73 -22.13
C LEU A 9 9.29 5.33 -23.21
N GLU A 10 8.93 6.26 -24.09
CA GLU A 10 8.07 5.99 -25.25
C GLU A 10 8.71 4.97 -26.20
N ASP A 11 9.98 5.16 -26.59
CA ASP A 11 10.73 4.23 -27.45
C ASP A 11 10.78 2.81 -26.84
N LYS A 12 10.99 2.72 -25.51
CA LYS A 12 10.96 1.44 -24.78
C LYS A 12 9.57 0.81 -24.78
N PHE A 13 8.53 1.61 -24.59
CA PHE A 13 7.16 1.13 -24.62
C PHE A 13 6.77 0.65 -26.02
N GLU A 14 7.13 1.38 -27.07
CA GLU A 14 6.90 0.95 -28.46
C GLU A 14 7.61 -0.38 -28.74
N ASN A 15 8.86 -0.54 -28.28
CA ASN A 15 9.57 -1.81 -28.40
C ASN A 15 8.90 -2.93 -27.59
N PHE A 16 8.34 -2.64 -26.41
CA PHE A 16 7.55 -3.59 -25.64
C PHE A 16 6.30 -4.03 -26.42
N ILE A 17 5.53 -3.09 -26.97
CA ILE A 17 4.33 -3.38 -27.76
C ILE A 17 4.68 -4.18 -29.02
N PHE A 18 5.77 -3.82 -29.71
CA PHE A 18 6.24 -4.54 -30.88
C PHE A 18 6.56 -6.01 -30.60
N ASN A 19 7.05 -6.32 -29.40
CA ASN A 19 7.44 -7.68 -28.98
C ASN A 19 6.37 -8.40 -28.14
N ILE A 20 5.18 -7.82 -27.97
CA ILE A 20 4.20 -8.34 -27.01
C ILE A 20 3.75 -9.77 -27.33
N ASP A 21 3.55 -10.07 -28.61
CA ASP A 21 3.14 -11.42 -29.04
C ASP A 21 4.25 -12.45 -28.77
N ASN A 22 5.53 -12.05 -28.85
CA ASN A 22 6.66 -12.93 -28.53
C ASN A 22 6.70 -13.28 -27.04
N TYR A 23 6.45 -12.29 -26.17
CA TYR A 23 6.36 -12.50 -24.72
C TYR A 23 5.20 -13.43 -24.36
N VAL A 24 4.03 -13.22 -24.96
CA VAL A 24 2.83 -14.04 -24.78
C VAL A 24 3.08 -15.47 -25.26
N GLU A 25 3.59 -15.66 -26.47
CA GLU A 25 3.85 -16.99 -27.03
C GLU A 25 4.93 -17.74 -26.21
N SER A 26 5.96 -17.03 -25.74
CA SER A 26 7.01 -17.58 -24.88
C SER A 26 6.41 -18.23 -23.62
N ILE A 27 5.61 -17.49 -22.85
CA ILE A 27 5.04 -18.02 -21.61
C ILE A 27 3.95 -19.06 -21.85
N GLN A 28 3.16 -18.94 -22.93
CA GLN A 28 2.19 -19.97 -23.31
C GLN A 28 2.88 -21.31 -23.60
N ASN A 29 4.00 -21.30 -24.33
CA ASN A 29 4.76 -22.51 -24.63
C ASN A 29 5.38 -23.12 -23.37
N LYS A 30 5.93 -22.30 -22.48
CA LYS A 30 6.48 -22.75 -21.18
C LYS A 30 5.39 -23.35 -20.29
N ALA A 31 4.25 -22.67 -20.14
CA ALA A 31 3.10 -23.14 -19.36
C ALA A 31 2.52 -24.44 -19.90
N LYS A 32 2.38 -24.56 -21.23
CA LYS A 32 1.88 -25.77 -21.90
C LYS A 32 2.73 -27.01 -21.62
N SER A 33 4.04 -26.85 -21.45
CA SER A 33 4.93 -27.97 -21.05
C SER A 33 4.63 -28.53 -19.66
N GLN A 34 3.87 -27.80 -18.85
CA GLN A 34 3.44 -28.15 -17.49
C GLN A 34 1.93 -28.43 -17.41
N ASP A 35 1.26 -28.65 -18.55
CA ASP A 35 -0.20 -28.88 -18.65
C ASP A 35 -1.04 -27.69 -18.11
N LEU A 36 -0.48 -26.47 -18.19
CA LEU A 36 -1.19 -25.24 -17.87
C LEU A 36 -1.60 -24.55 -19.18
N ASP A 37 -2.90 -24.48 -19.44
CA ASP A 37 -3.44 -23.89 -20.67
C ASP A 37 -3.64 -22.38 -20.51
N PHE A 38 -2.65 -21.62 -20.98
CA PHE A 38 -2.69 -20.17 -21.01
C PHE A 38 -3.41 -19.71 -22.29
N ASP A 39 -4.74 -19.62 -22.23
CA ASP A 39 -5.64 -19.36 -23.37
C ASP A 39 -6.04 -17.89 -23.57
N LEU A 40 -5.44 -16.97 -22.82
CA LEU A 40 -5.77 -15.54 -22.74
C LEU A 40 -7.19 -15.23 -22.23
N SER A 41 -7.91 -16.21 -21.69
CA SER A 41 -9.17 -15.95 -20.98
C SER A 41 -8.91 -15.45 -19.56
N ILE A 42 -9.93 -14.85 -18.94
CA ILE A 42 -9.83 -14.44 -17.53
C ILE A 42 -9.50 -15.61 -16.58
N LYS A 43 -9.86 -16.86 -16.95
CA LYS A 43 -9.56 -18.05 -16.15
C LYS A 43 -8.06 -18.35 -16.10
N SER A 44 -7.30 -17.90 -17.10
CA SER A 44 -5.85 -18.03 -17.11
C SER A 44 -5.18 -17.29 -15.94
N VAL A 45 -5.83 -16.30 -15.32
CA VAL A 45 -5.24 -15.53 -14.20
C VAL A 45 -4.92 -16.44 -13.01
N ASP A 46 -5.81 -17.37 -12.67
CA ASP A 46 -5.54 -18.35 -11.59
C ASP A 46 -4.41 -19.32 -11.96
N LEU A 47 -4.18 -19.56 -13.26
CA LEU A 47 -3.09 -20.41 -13.74
C LEU A 47 -1.73 -19.69 -13.71
N ILE A 48 -1.71 -18.37 -13.89
CA ILE A 48 -0.51 -17.53 -13.71
C ILE A 48 0.03 -17.67 -12.29
N GLU A 49 -0.83 -17.59 -11.28
CA GLU A 49 -0.46 -17.74 -9.87
C GLU A 49 0.17 -19.12 -9.62
N LYS A 50 -0.46 -20.18 -10.13
CA LYS A 50 0.05 -21.57 -10.04
C LYS A 50 1.40 -21.71 -10.74
N TYR A 51 1.56 -21.14 -11.93
CA TYR A 51 2.82 -21.19 -12.67
C TYR A 51 3.96 -20.52 -11.88
N ILE A 52 3.71 -19.33 -11.33
CA ILE A 52 4.69 -18.60 -10.52
C ILE A 52 5.13 -19.41 -9.31
N VAL A 53 4.18 -20.03 -8.59
CA VAL A 53 4.48 -20.85 -7.40
C VAL A 53 5.25 -22.12 -7.77
N ASN A 54 4.81 -22.84 -8.81
CA ASN A 54 5.42 -24.11 -9.21
C ASN A 54 6.86 -23.95 -9.71
N ASN A 55 7.19 -22.81 -10.32
CA ASN A 55 8.49 -22.54 -10.92
C ASN A 55 9.37 -21.60 -10.07
N ASP A 56 8.90 -21.22 -8.88
CA ASP A 56 9.54 -20.25 -7.98
C ASP A 56 10.05 -18.99 -8.70
N ILE A 57 9.16 -18.41 -9.53
CA ILE A 57 9.50 -17.24 -10.35
C ILE A 57 9.81 -16.05 -9.45
N THR A 58 10.92 -15.36 -9.76
CA THR A 58 11.33 -14.11 -9.11
C THR A 58 11.31 -12.96 -10.12
N ILE A 59 11.45 -11.72 -9.63
CA ILE A 59 11.49 -10.53 -10.50
C ILE A 59 12.71 -10.47 -11.44
N GLU A 60 13.73 -11.28 -11.16
CA GLU A 60 14.96 -11.37 -11.97
C GLU A 60 14.85 -12.43 -13.08
N ASN A 61 13.76 -13.21 -13.09
CA ASN A 61 13.53 -14.24 -14.11
C ASN A 61 12.95 -13.60 -15.39
N ASP A 62 13.39 -14.05 -16.57
CA ASP A 62 12.84 -13.60 -17.85
C ASP A 62 11.31 -13.77 -17.94
N ASP A 63 10.77 -14.82 -17.30
CA ASP A 63 9.34 -15.10 -17.21
C ASP A 63 8.56 -13.98 -16.51
N TYR A 64 9.18 -13.15 -15.66
CA TYR A 64 8.50 -12.01 -15.02
C TYR A 64 7.94 -11.03 -16.07
N ASN A 65 8.73 -10.73 -17.11
CA ASN A 65 8.30 -9.84 -18.18
C ASN A 65 7.24 -10.54 -19.05
N ASP A 66 7.43 -11.82 -19.36
CA ASP A 66 6.50 -12.59 -20.18
C ASP A 66 5.12 -12.73 -19.49
N LEU A 67 5.11 -13.06 -18.19
CA LEU A 67 3.90 -13.15 -17.36
C LEU A 67 3.21 -11.79 -17.23
N SER A 68 3.97 -10.70 -17.12
CA SER A 68 3.42 -9.35 -17.02
C SER A 68 2.76 -8.93 -18.35
N ALA A 69 3.41 -9.19 -19.48
CA ALA A 69 2.82 -8.98 -20.80
C ALA A 69 1.55 -9.81 -20.99
N TYR A 70 1.61 -11.10 -20.63
CA TYR A 70 0.48 -12.03 -20.72
C TYR A 70 -0.71 -11.59 -19.87
N LEU A 71 -0.50 -11.22 -18.60
CA LEU A 71 -1.56 -10.72 -17.72
C LEU A 71 -2.21 -9.45 -18.29
N GLY A 72 -1.40 -8.53 -18.83
CA GLY A 72 -1.92 -7.34 -19.49
C GLY A 72 -2.75 -7.66 -20.74
N GLU A 73 -2.34 -8.65 -21.54
CA GLU A 73 -3.12 -9.13 -22.69
C GLU A 73 -4.41 -9.84 -22.29
N VAL A 74 -4.44 -10.59 -21.19
CA VAL A 74 -5.67 -11.14 -20.62
C VAL A 74 -6.65 -10.01 -20.33
N VAL A 75 -6.23 -8.95 -19.63
CA VAL A 75 -7.11 -7.81 -19.36
C VAL A 75 -7.51 -7.12 -20.68
N ARG A 76 -6.55 -6.79 -21.55
CA ARG A 76 -6.82 -6.08 -22.81
C ARG A 76 -7.85 -6.78 -23.70
N ARG A 77 -7.82 -8.11 -23.77
CA ARG A 77 -8.72 -8.91 -24.64
C ARG A 77 -10.10 -9.15 -24.03
N ASN A 78 -10.21 -9.13 -22.71
CA ASN A 78 -11.46 -9.44 -22.01
C ASN A 78 -12.29 -8.19 -21.65
N PHE A 79 -11.76 -6.97 -21.86
CA PHE A 79 -12.48 -5.70 -21.61
C PHE A 79 -12.49 -4.79 -22.84
N GLN A 80 -13.69 -4.36 -23.27
CA GLN A 80 -13.93 -3.76 -24.58
C GLN A 80 -13.08 -2.51 -24.90
N ASN A 81 -12.80 -1.67 -23.89
CA ASN A 81 -12.05 -0.43 -24.07
C ASN A 81 -10.62 -0.52 -23.52
N ALA A 82 -10.19 -1.71 -23.10
CA ALA A 82 -8.89 -1.89 -22.49
C ALA A 82 -7.77 -1.75 -23.54
N GLN A 83 -6.78 -0.90 -23.25
CA GLN A 83 -5.64 -0.67 -24.12
C GLN A 83 -4.35 -0.45 -23.34
N TRP A 84 -3.23 -0.81 -23.96
CA TRP A 84 -1.91 -0.50 -23.42
C TRP A 84 -1.59 0.98 -23.57
N LYS A 85 -0.88 1.51 -22.57
CA LYS A 85 -0.35 2.85 -22.55
C LYS A 85 0.97 2.90 -21.79
N CYS A 86 1.89 3.75 -22.24
CA CYS A 86 3.02 4.16 -21.42
C CYS A 86 2.55 5.20 -20.41
N ASN A 87 2.61 4.91 -19.11
CA ASN A 87 2.25 5.94 -18.13
C ASN A 87 3.35 6.99 -18.03
N LEU A 88 3.04 8.21 -18.47
CA LEU A 88 3.94 9.37 -18.41
C LEU A 88 3.46 10.41 -17.38
N ASP A 89 2.39 10.12 -16.62
CA ASP A 89 1.91 11.01 -15.57
C ASP A 89 2.76 10.85 -14.31
N LYS A 90 3.80 11.69 -14.22
CA LYS A 90 4.67 11.72 -13.05
C LYS A 90 4.04 12.42 -11.83
N VAL A 91 2.97 13.18 -12.03
CA VAL A 91 2.41 14.07 -11.00
C VAL A 91 1.26 13.41 -10.26
N ASN A 92 0.34 12.77 -11.00
CA ASN A 92 -0.86 12.12 -10.47
C ASN A 92 -0.88 10.60 -10.69
N ASN A 93 0.18 10.00 -11.24
CA ASN A 93 0.37 8.56 -11.17
C ASN A 93 1.87 8.18 -11.19
N SER A 94 2.61 8.68 -10.19
CA SER A 94 4.07 8.49 -10.20
C SER A 94 4.51 7.03 -10.03
N LEU A 95 3.64 6.18 -9.45
CA LEU A 95 3.91 4.75 -9.22
C LEU A 95 4.25 4.02 -10.51
N TYR A 96 3.40 4.17 -11.53
CA TYR A 96 3.56 3.46 -12.79
C TYR A 96 4.38 4.26 -13.80
N TYR A 97 5.02 5.36 -13.40
CA TYR A 97 5.71 6.23 -14.34
C TYR A 97 6.80 5.48 -15.12
N GLY A 98 6.68 5.49 -16.44
CA GLY A 98 7.55 4.78 -17.38
C GLY A 98 7.23 3.30 -17.57
N PHE A 99 6.18 2.77 -16.93
CA PHE A 99 5.75 1.39 -17.10
C PHE A 99 4.60 1.27 -18.13
N PRO A 100 4.53 0.13 -18.83
CA PRO A 100 3.33 -0.28 -19.54
C PRO A 100 2.18 -0.52 -18.56
N VAL A 101 1.04 0.12 -18.82
CA VAL A 101 -0.21 -0.03 -18.06
C VAL A 101 -1.38 -0.29 -19.00
N ILE A 102 -2.45 -0.87 -18.45
CA ILE A 102 -3.75 -0.97 -19.10
C ILE A 102 -4.66 0.16 -18.57
N GLU A 103 -5.29 0.87 -19.48
CA GLU A 103 -6.39 1.80 -19.18
C GLU A 103 -7.67 1.35 -19.89
N GLY A 104 -8.84 1.84 -19.46
CA GLY A 104 -10.12 1.59 -20.13
C GLY A 104 -10.78 0.23 -19.79
N HIS A 105 -10.17 -0.58 -18.92
CA HIS A 105 -10.79 -1.79 -18.37
C HIS A 105 -11.83 -1.50 -17.27
N SER A 106 -11.81 -0.30 -16.68
CA SER A 106 -12.72 0.15 -15.62
C SER A 106 -13.48 1.42 -16.02
N THR A 107 -14.63 1.68 -15.39
CA THR A 107 -15.43 2.90 -15.62
C THR A 107 -14.81 4.16 -14.98
N GLU A 108 -13.95 3.98 -13.99
CA GLU A 108 -13.39 5.07 -13.16
C GLU A 108 -12.04 5.62 -13.67
N GLY A 109 -11.60 5.20 -14.87
CA GLY A 109 -10.33 5.68 -15.46
C GLY A 109 -9.08 5.23 -14.71
N ILE A 110 -9.16 4.16 -13.91
CA ILE A 110 -8.05 3.59 -13.15
C ILE A 110 -7.05 2.92 -14.11
N LEU A 111 -5.76 3.04 -13.80
CA LEU A 111 -4.67 2.33 -14.49
C LEU A 111 -4.36 1.01 -13.79
N LEU A 112 -4.26 -0.07 -14.56
CA LEU A 112 -3.77 -1.36 -14.10
C LEU A 112 -2.34 -1.55 -14.57
N SER A 113 -1.41 -1.86 -13.67
CA SER A 113 -0.03 -2.22 -14.05
C SER A 113 0.19 -3.72 -13.87
N PRO A 114 0.25 -4.50 -14.97
CA PRO A 114 0.48 -5.94 -14.88
C PRO A 114 1.80 -6.29 -14.19
N PHE A 115 2.86 -5.53 -14.49
CA PHE A 115 4.18 -5.68 -13.87
C PHE A 115 4.13 -5.56 -12.34
N HIS A 116 3.42 -4.56 -11.81
CA HIS A 116 3.29 -4.38 -10.36
C HIS A 116 2.41 -5.46 -9.73
N LEU A 117 1.38 -5.94 -10.42
CA LEU A 117 0.54 -7.04 -9.92
C LEU A 117 1.31 -8.36 -9.86
N ILE A 118 2.03 -8.73 -10.92
CA ILE A 118 2.90 -9.93 -10.92
C ILE A 118 3.96 -9.82 -9.82
N LYS A 119 4.61 -8.66 -9.69
CA LYS A 119 5.58 -8.41 -8.63
C LYS A 119 4.96 -8.57 -7.23
N ALA A 120 3.78 -8.01 -7.01
CA ALA A 120 3.06 -8.15 -5.74
C ALA A 120 2.71 -9.62 -5.44
N PHE A 121 2.30 -10.39 -6.46
CA PHE A 121 2.05 -11.81 -6.29
C PHE A 121 3.32 -12.61 -5.98
N ILE A 122 4.43 -12.37 -6.69
CA ILE A 122 5.72 -13.03 -6.44
C ILE A 122 6.17 -12.83 -4.98
N LEU A 123 5.97 -11.63 -4.43
CA LEU A 123 6.35 -11.29 -3.06
C LEU A 123 5.44 -11.93 -2.01
N ARG A 124 4.12 -11.99 -2.25
CA ARG A 124 3.12 -12.39 -1.25
C ARG A 124 2.71 -13.86 -1.35
N LYS A 125 2.68 -14.40 -2.58
CA LYS A 125 2.16 -15.73 -2.93
C LYS A 125 0.76 -16.01 -2.35
N LYS A 126 -0.08 -14.96 -2.21
CA LYS A 126 -1.46 -15.04 -1.72
C LYS A 126 -2.40 -15.49 -2.83
N GLU A 127 -3.13 -16.57 -2.59
CA GLU A 127 -4.12 -17.10 -3.53
C GLU A 127 -5.18 -16.05 -3.91
N ARG A 128 -5.54 -16.01 -5.20
CA ARG A 128 -6.52 -15.08 -5.80
C ARG A 128 -6.14 -13.60 -5.74
N LEU A 129 -4.88 -13.27 -5.48
CA LEU A 129 -4.45 -11.86 -5.45
C LEU A 129 -4.60 -11.19 -6.80
N LEU A 130 -4.18 -11.84 -7.89
CA LEU A 130 -4.21 -11.25 -9.23
C LEU A 130 -5.65 -11.05 -9.71
N LEU A 131 -6.48 -12.09 -9.60
CA LEU A 131 -7.87 -12.05 -10.01
C LEU A 131 -8.68 -11.07 -9.14
N GLY A 132 -8.50 -11.11 -7.82
CA GLY A 132 -9.17 -10.20 -6.91
C GLY A 132 -8.80 -8.73 -7.15
N ALA A 133 -7.54 -8.43 -7.51
CA ALA A 133 -7.14 -7.08 -7.87
C ALA A 133 -7.82 -6.58 -9.16
N ILE A 134 -7.95 -7.44 -10.17
CA ILE A 134 -8.66 -7.13 -11.42
C ILE A 134 -10.14 -6.89 -11.15
N GLU A 135 -10.80 -7.81 -10.44
CA GLU A 135 -12.24 -7.73 -10.09
C GLU A 135 -12.58 -6.43 -9.35
N ASN A 136 -11.77 -6.07 -8.34
CA ASN A 136 -11.96 -4.84 -7.56
C ASN A 136 -11.80 -3.55 -8.38
N GLN A 137 -11.04 -3.57 -9.47
CA GLN A 137 -10.88 -2.39 -10.32
C GLN A 137 -12.03 -2.25 -11.34
N ILE A 138 -12.61 -3.36 -11.80
CA ILE A 138 -13.70 -3.35 -12.78
C ILE A 138 -15.01 -2.91 -12.13
N ASN A 139 -15.30 -3.45 -10.95
CA ASN A 139 -16.50 -3.15 -10.19
C ASN A 139 -16.10 -2.80 -8.75
N PRO A 140 -15.52 -1.60 -8.54
CA PRO A 140 -15.17 -1.16 -7.20
C PRO A 140 -16.45 -1.15 -6.36
N GLU A 141 -16.41 -1.80 -5.19
CA GLU A 141 -17.51 -1.65 -4.24
C GLU A 141 -17.66 -0.16 -3.92
N LEU A 142 -18.80 0.41 -4.29
CA LEU A 142 -19.12 1.80 -4.01
C LEU A 142 -19.14 1.99 -2.50
N ILE A 143 -18.07 2.61 -2.00
CA ILE A 143 -18.01 3.07 -0.62
C ILE A 143 -19.06 4.17 -0.48
N ASP A 144 -19.98 4.04 0.47
CA ASP A 144 -20.96 5.09 0.75
C ASP A 144 -20.26 6.30 1.39
N TRP A 145 -20.15 7.39 0.60
CA TRP A 145 -19.54 8.65 0.99
C TRP A 145 -20.54 9.67 1.54
N SER A 146 -21.83 9.32 1.69
CA SER A 146 -22.88 10.28 2.10
C SER A 146 -22.71 10.81 3.53
N ASP A 147 -21.92 10.12 4.35
CA ASP A 147 -21.65 10.50 5.74
C ASP A 147 -20.31 11.25 5.94
N PHE A 148 -19.62 11.66 4.87
CA PHE A 148 -18.43 12.52 4.97
C PHE A 148 -18.87 13.99 5.08
N PRO A 149 -18.41 14.75 6.08
CA PRO A 149 -18.75 16.17 6.17
C PRO A 149 -18.07 16.96 5.04
N THR A 150 -18.85 17.81 4.37
CA THR A 150 -18.31 18.84 3.49
C THR A 150 -17.71 19.97 4.33
N GLU A 151 -16.52 20.39 3.91
CA GLU A 151 -15.66 21.47 4.44
C GLU A 151 -16.40 22.54 5.27
N LYS A 152 -16.16 22.58 6.59
CA LYS A 152 -16.20 23.81 7.39
C LYS A 152 -15.61 23.65 8.79
N GLN A 153 -14.72 24.59 9.10
CA GLN A 153 -14.16 25.03 10.39
C GLN A 153 -12.78 24.46 10.79
N ILE A 154 -11.80 25.36 10.63
CA ILE A 154 -10.37 25.26 10.99
C ILE A 154 -10.17 26.09 12.26
N ASP A 155 -9.49 25.55 13.28
CA ASP A 155 -8.97 26.31 14.45
C ASP A 155 -7.44 26.47 14.30
N PRO A 156 -6.83 27.64 14.61
CA PRO A 156 -5.54 28.03 14.07
C PRO A 156 -4.41 27.79 15.09
N ILE A 157 -3.84 26.59 15.16
CA ILE A 157 -2.59 26.38 15.89
C ILE A 157 -1.60 25.51 15.09
N CYS A 158 -0.41 26.08 14.91
CA CYS A 158 0.88 25.46 14.61
C CYS A 158 1.30 25.26 13.14
N LYS A 159 1.99 26.31 12.66
CA LYS A 159 3.12 26.24 11.71
C LYS A 159 4.32 25.49 12.30
N LYS A 160 5.10 24.91 11.36
CA LYS A 160 6.47 24.36 11.43
C LYS A 160 6.63 22.95 11.98
N ARG A 161 6.51 21.95 11.09
CA ARG A 161 7.36 20.75 11.10
C ARG A 161 7.68 20.35 9.65
N ASN A 162 8.96 20.10 9.36
CA ASN A 162 9.37 19.38 8.16
C ASN A 162 8.94 17.93 8.35
N ILE A 163 7.83 17.56 7.72
CA ILE A 163 7.24 16.23 7.77
C ILE A 163 7.40 15.63 6.36
N MET A 164 7.65 14.32 6.30
CA MET A 164 7.70 13.57 5.04
C MET A 164 6.48 13.91 4.17
N SER A 165 6.72 14.41 2.97
CA SER A 165 5.65 14.83 2.06
C SER A 165 5.15 13.63 1.25
N TYR A 166 4.04 13.02 1.67
CA TYR A 166 3.33 12.05 0.85
C TYR A 166 2.42 12.78 -0.16
N THR A 167 2.53 12.49 -1.45
CA THR A 167 1.53 12.91 -2.45
C THR A 167 0.30 12.00 -2.39
N GLN A 168 -0.82 12.38 -3.02
CA GLN A 168 -2.05 11.59 -3.02
C GLN A 168 -1.84 10.17 -3.58
N ASP A 169 -1.03 10.02 -4.63
CA ASP A 169 -0.67 8.71 -5.19
C ASP A 169 0.22 7.91 -4.23
N ASN A 170 1.21 8.58 -3.62
CA ASN A 170 2.10 7.94 -2.65
C ASN A 170 1.33 7.37 -1.45
N PHE A 171 0.14 7.89 -1.15
CA PHE A 171 -0.68 7.40 -0.05
C PHE A 171 -1.47 6.13 -0.39
N GLN A 172 -2.00 6.01 -1.61
CA GLN A 172 -2.62 4.76 -2.05
C GLN A 172 -1.58 3.65 -2.18
N ASP A 173 -0.39 3.97 -2.70
CA ASP A 173 0.75 3.07 -2.70
C ASP A 173 1.12 2.66 -1.29
N TRP A 174 1.19 3.65 -0.39
CA TRP A 174 1.52 3.39 1.00
C TRP A 174 0.53 2.44 1.66
N ILE A 175 -0.78 2.60 1.42
CA ILE A 175 -1.83 1.65 1.87
C ILE A 175 -1.62 0.28 1.23
N PHE A 176 -1.39 0.23 -0.09
CA PHE A 176 -1.18 -1.02 -0.83
C PHE A 176 -0.01 -1.85 -0.28
N TYR A 177 1.06 -1.19 0.18
CA TYR A 177 2.25 -1.81 0.75
C TYR A 177 2.22 -1.96 2.28
N ILE A 178 1.11 -1.66 2.97
CA ILE A 178 1.02 -1.83 4.44
C ILE A 178 1.31 -3.27 4.84
N ASP A 179 0.64 -4.24 4.19
CA ASP A 179 0.78 -5.65 4.55
C ASP A 179 2.24 -6.13 4.39
N ASP A 180 2.90 -5.78 3.26
CA ASP A 180 4.30 -6.15 3.02
C ASP A 180 5.25 -5.55 4.06
N LYS A 181 5.04 -4.27 4.41
CA LYS A 181 5.83 -3.58 5.43
C LYS A 181 5.63 -4.21 6.81
N MET A 182 4.41 -4.65 7.11
CA MET A 182 4.07 -5.24 8.39
C MET A 182 4.55 -6.69 8.52
N ASP A 183 4.55 -7.48 7.45
CA ASP A 183 5.12 -8.82 7.48
C ASP A 183 6.61 -8.77 7.86
N ASP A 184 7.40 -7.93 7.19
CA ASP A 184 8.83 -7.75 7.53
C ASP A 184 9.03 -7.18 8.95
N PHE A 185 8.20 -6.21 9.34
CA PHE A 185 8.33 -5.54 10.64
C PHE A 185 7.95 -6.45 11.82
N THR A 186 6.85 -7.20 11.70
CA THR A 186 6.36 -8.10 12.75
C THR A 186 7.12 -9.42 12.82
N GLN A 187 7.90 -9.77 11.79
CA GLN A 187 8.76 -10.94 11.78
C GLN A 187 10.23 -10.58 12.02
N ASN A 188 10.93 -10.06 11.00
CA ASN A 188 12.38 -9.89 11.01
C ASN A 188 12.81 -8.85 12.05
N PHE A 189 12.18 -7.67 12.02
CA PHE A 189 12.50 -6.61 12.98
C PHE A 189 12.13 -7.01 14.42
N ALA A 190 10.94 -7.58 14.61
CA ALA A 190 10.50 -8.07 15.92
C ALA A 190 11.47 -9.11 16.49
N GLN A 191 11.89 -10.09 15.69
CA GLN A 191 12.86 -11.12 16.09
C GLN A 191 14.23 -10.52 16.42
N GLN A 192 14.74 -9.63 15.56
CA GLN A 192 16.03 -8.96 15.77
C GLN A 192 16.07 -8.16 17.08
N HIS A 193 14.94 -7.55 17.45
CA HIS A 193 14.83 -6.68 18.62
C HIS A 193 14.16 -7.33 19.83
N HIS A 194 13.86 -8.65 19.77
CA HIS A 194 13.19 -9.41 20.83
C HIS A 194 11.85 -8.79 21.26
N LEU A 195 11.07 -8.30 20.29
CA LEU A 195 9.73 -7.73 20.50
C LEU A 195 8.66 -8.73 20.10
N ILE A 196 7.50 -8.66 20.77
CA ILE A 196 6.29 -9.38 20.36
C ILE A 196 5.37 -8.35 19.72
N LEU A 197 5.33 -8.34 18.39
CA LEU A 197 4.55 -7.40 17.60
C LEU A 197 3.30 -8.07 17.01
N ASP A 198 2.39 -8.47 17.89
CA ASP A 198 1.18 -9.26 17.57
C ASP A 198 -0.11 -8.42 17.46
N TYR A 199 0.04 -7.09 17.42
CA TYR A 199 -1.05 -6.11 17.46
C TYR A 199 -1.90 -6.17 18.74
N SER A 200 -1.42 -6.75 19.83
CA SER A 200 -2.08 -6.63 21.14
C SER A 200 -1.90 -5.23 21.72
N ILE A 201 -2.74 -4.85 22.70
CA ILE A 201 -2.54 -3.59 23.44
C ILE A 201 -1.18 -3.59 24.15
N GLN A 202 -0.74 -4.74 24.68
CA GLN A 202 0.56 -4.90 25.35
C GLN A 202 1.73 -4.67 24.39
N SER A 203 1.62 -5.10 23.13
CA SER A 203 2.66 -4.87 22.12
C SER A 203 2.97 -3.39 21.88
N LEU A 204 2.01 -2.49 22.15
CA LEU A 204 2.24 -1.04 22.07
C LEU A 204 3.16 -0.54 23.20
N ASP A 205 3.06 -1.13 24.39
CA ASP A 205 3.90 -0.79 25.55
C ASP A 205 5.32 -1.29 25.31
N ASP A 206 5.47 -2.52 24.80
CA ASP A 206 6.77 -3.10 24.44
C ASP A 206 7.45 -2.30 23.33
N LEU A 207 6.69 -1.90 22.30
CA LEU A 207 7.19 -1.04 21.23
C LEU A 207 7.56 0.36 21.73
N GLU A 208 6.75 0.96 22.60
CA GLU A 208 7.05 2.26 23.20
C GLU A 208 8.35 2.21 24.01
N GLN A 209 8.52 1.20 24.85
CA GLN A 209 9.73 0.97 25.63
C GLN A 209 10.96 0.83 24.72
N TRP A 210 10.83 0.10 23.61
CA TRP A 210 11.89 -0.01 22.62
C TRP A 210 12.23 1.35 21.98
N ILE A 211 11.23 2.13 21.56
CA ILE A 211 11.45 3.42 20.89
C ILE A 211 12.29 4.35 21.77
N PHE A 212 11.90 4.64 23.01
CA PHE A 212 12.64 5.63 23.80
C PHE A 212 13.93 5.08 24.44
N THR A 213 14.16 3.76 24.40
CA THR A 213 15.46 3.16 24.75
C THR A 213 16.46 3.29 23.60
N ASN A 214 15.99 3.31 22.35
CA ASN A 214 16.83 3.38 21.15
C ASN A 214 16.97 4.80 20.57
N PHE A 215 16.12 5.75 20.97
CA PHE A 215 16.14 7.14 20.49
C PHE A 215 16.25 8.14 21.65
N GLU A 216 17.33 8.92 21.65
CA GLU A 216 17.54 9.96 22.68
C GLU A 216 16.53 11.11 22.57
N ASN A 217 16.14 11.46 21.34
CA ASN A 217 15.21 12.53 21.03
C ASN A 217 14.39 12.21 19.77
N ASN A 218 13.28 12.93 19.58
CA ASN A 218 12.37 12.70 18.47
C ASN A 218 12.96 13.06 17.10
N THR A 219 13.92 13.97 17.02
CA THR A 219 14.59 14.34 15.76
C THR A 219 15.29 13.15 15.14
N LEU A 220 16.00 12.34 15.94
CA LEU A 220 16.68 11.13 15.46
C LEU A 220 15.70 10.10 14.87
N LEU A 221 14.51 9.97 15.44
CA LEU A 221 13.48 9.09 14.89
C LEU A 221 12.89 9.67 13.59
N ILE A 222 12.67 10.99 13.53
CA ILE A 222 12.17 11.68 12.33
C ILE A 222 13.17 11.57 11.17
N GLU A 223 14.46 11.65 11.44
CA GLU A 223 15.52 11.46 10.46
C GLU A 223 15.57 10.01 9.94
N ASN A 224 15.16 9.04 10.76
CA ASN A 224 14.93 7.65 10.34
C ASN A 224 13.51 7.47 9.74
N ALA A 225 13.28 8.16 8.62
CA ALA A 225 12.03 8.16 7.87
C ALA A 225 11.41 6.77 7.65
N LYS A 226 12.23 5.77 7.28
CA LYS A 226 11.76 4.40 7.03
C LYS A 226 11.23 3.74 8.29
N LEU A 227 11.96 3.83 9.40
CA LEU A 227 11.50 3.25 10.66
C LEU A 227 10.28 3.99 11.20
N LEU A 228 10.26 5.32 11.14
CA LEU A 228 9.08 6.09 11.55
C LEU A 228 7.83 5.70 10.74
N ASP A 229 7.98 5.39 9.45
CA ASP A 229 6.91 4.87 8.61
C ASP A 229 6.39 3.51 9.12
N LEU A 230 7.28 2.56 9.39
CA LEU A 230 6.92 1.25 9.94
C LEU A 230 6.22 1.35 11.30
N LEU A 231 6.73 2.20 12.20
CA LEU A 231 6.10 2.47 13.49
C LEU A 231 4.70 3.10 13.32
N THR A 232 4.57 4.04 12.38
CA THR A 232 3.29 4.68 12.07
C THR A 232 2.25 3.65 11.64
N ILE A 233 2.63 2.75 10.73
CA ILE A 233 1.75 1.69 10.24
C ILE A 233 1.40 0.74 11.37
N TYR A 234 2.38 0.23 12.12
CA TYR A 234 2.13 -0.76 13.17
C TYR A 234 1.20 -0.22 14.27
N ILE A 235 1.47 1.00 14.77
CA ILE A 235 0.63 1.65 15.77
C ILE A 235 -0.77 1.87 15.19
N GLY A 236 -0.87 2.36 13.95
CA GLY A 236 -2.16 2.57 13.29
C GLY A 236 -2.94 1.27 13.11
N GLU A 237 -2.35 0.23 12.54
CA GLU A 237 -2.99 -1.07 12.35
C GLU A 237 -3.43 -1.71 13.67
N THR A 238 -2.64 -1.51 14.75
CA THR A 238 -3.05 -1.93 16.10
C THR A 238 -4.31 -1.19 16.55
N PHE A 239 -4.39 0.12 16.37
CA PHE A 239 -5.61 0.89 16.64
C PHE A 239 -6.75 0.40 15.76
N ARG A 240 -6.52 0.23 14.46
CA ARG A 240 -7.53 -0.18 13.49
C ARG A 240 -8.17 -1.52 13.84
N LYS A 241 -7.38 -2.49 14.32
CA LYS A 241 -7.87 -3.80 14.76
C LYS A 241 -8.75 -3.73 16.02
N HIS A 242 -8.55 -2.73 16.89
CA HIS A 242 -9.29 -2.59 18.15
C HIS A 242 -10.49 -1.67 18.07
N ILE A 243 -10.37 -0.54 17.35
CA ILE A 243 -11.38 0.52 17.30
C ILE A 243 -11.96 0.75 15.89
N GLY A 244 -11.46 0.03 14.88
CA GLY A 244 -11.90 0.19 13.49
C GLY A 244 -11.28 1.42 12.82
N GLY A 245 -12.03 2.01 11.89
CA GLY A 245 -11.57 3.16 11.11
C GLY A 245 -10.78 2.80 9.87
N LYS A 246 -10.50 3.85 9.09
CA LYS A 246 -9.80 3.75 7.80
C LYS A 246 -8.69 4.78 7.70
N TRP A 247 -7.65 4.43 6.95
CA TRP A 247 -6.57 5.33 6.62
C TRP A 247 -7.06 6.43 5.68
N VAL A 248 -6.79 7.68 6.04
CA VAL A 248 -7.01 8.86 5.22
C VAL A 248 -5.79 9.78 5.30
N MET A 249 -5.66 10.66 4.32
CA MET A 249 -4.62 11.69 4.31
C MET A 249 -5.17 12.95 3.67
N ASP A 250 -4.98 14.08 4.34
CA ASP A 250 -5.38 15.39 3.81
C ASP A 250 -4.25 15.94 2.93
N THR A 251 -4.52 16.04 1.62
CA THR A 251 -3.58 16.53 0.60
C THR A 251 -3.85 17.97 0.17
N GLU A 252 -4.97 18.54 0.58
CA GLU A 252 -5.47 19.83 0.08
C GLU A 252 -5.31 20.94 1.12
N ASN A 253 -5.70 20.68 2.37
CA ASN A 253 -5.76 21.71 3.39
C ASN A 253 -4.44 21.83 4.16
N LYS A 254 -3.56 22.71 3.66
CA LYS A 254 -2.29 23.08 4.32
C LYS A 254 -2.42 23.64 5.74
N LYS A 255 -3.63 23.94 6.21
CA LYS A 255 -3.91 24.40 7.58
C LYS A 255 -4.33 23.26 8.51
N ASN A 256 -4.60 22.06 8.00
CA ASN A 256 -4.86 20.89 8.83
C ASN A 256 -3.59 20.53 9.63
N ALA A 257 -3.74 20.25 10.92
CA ALA A 257 -2.65 19.81 11.79
C ALA A 257 -1.99 18.50 11.31
N TYR A 258 -2.73 17.71 10.53
CA TYR A 258 -2.31 16.44 9.94
C TYR A 258 -2.13 16.51 8.42
N TYR A 259 -1.90 17.71 7.87
CA TYR A 259 -1.64 17.88 6.44
C TYR A 259 -0.49 16.97 5.97
N MET A 260 -0.74 16.18 4.92
CA MET A 260 0.19 15.18 4.37
C MET A 260 0.63 14.11 5.38
N LEU A 261 -0.16 13.81 6.41
CA LEU A 261 0.07 12.70 7.32
C LEU A 261 -1.00 11.61 7.16
N PRO A 262 -0.60 10.33 7.07
CA PRO A 262 -1.51 9.20 7.27
C PRO A 262 -2.15 9.26 8.66
N VAL A 263 -3.48 9.30 8.70
CA VAL A 263 -4.27 9.25 9.94
C VAL A 263 -5.40 8.24 9.80
N LEU A 264 -5.84 7.67 10.92
CA LEU A 264 -7.05 6.87 10.99
C LEU A 264 -8.24 7.73 11.38
N THR A 265 -9.39 7.48 10.77
CA THR A 265 -10.65 8.10 11.15
C THR A 265 -11.81 7.12 11.06
N ASP A 266 -12.79 7.27 11.94
CA ASP A 266 -14.06 6.54 11.95
C ASP A 266 -15.17 7.47 12.46
N LYS A 267 -16.41 7.29 12.00
CA LYS A 267 -17.57 8.06 12.48
C LYS A 267 -17.84 7.82 13.98
N LYS A 268 -17.42 6.65 14.49
CA LYS A 268 -17.56 6.28 15.89
C LYS A 268 -16.57 7.01 16.80
N TYR A 269 -15.54 7.65 16.25
CA TYR A 269 -14.56 8.39 17.05
C TYR A 269 -15.22 9.66 17.61
N LYS A 270 -15.45 9.69 18.92
CA LYS A 270 -16.23 10.76 19.58
C LYS A 270 -15.40 11.99 19.95
N VAL A 271 -14.18 11.78 20.44
CA VAL A 271 -13.32 12.84 21.00
C VAL A 271 -12.24 13.24 20.00
N GLU A 272 -11.40 12.30 19.58
CA GLU A 272 -10.40 12.52 18.53
C GLU A 272 -10.90 11.98 17.19
N LYS A 273 -11.39 12.88 16.33
CA LYS A 273 -11.85 12.49 14.97
C LYS A 273 -10.76 11.88 14.10
N TYR A 274 -9.49 12.09 14.47
CA TYR A 274 -8.32 11.58 13.78
C TYR A 274 -7.34 11.01 14.80
N VAL A 275 -6.92 9.78 14.56
CA VAL A 275 -5.80 9.13 15.23
C VAL A 275 -4.58 9.32 14.33
N ALA A 276 -3.50 9.90 14.84
CA ALA A 276 -2.29 10.21 14.07
C ALA A 276 -1.08 9.43 14.60
N PRO A 277 -0.88 8.16 14.18
CA PRO A 277 0.09 7.25 14.81
C PRO A 277 1.55 7.73 14.81
N SER A 278 1.97 8.44 13.75
CA SER A 278 3.31 9.02 13.65
C SER A 278 3.60 10.04 14.76
N THR A 279 2.57 10.77 15.20
CA THR A 279 2.67 11.72 16.31
C THR A 279 2.83 10.98 17.64
N PHE A 280 2.24 9.80 17.77
CA PHE A 280 2.36 8.99 18.98
C PHE A 280 3.75 8.38 19.10
N ALA A 281 4.27 7.83 18.01
CA ALA A 281 5.64 7.30 17.93
C ALA A 281 6.68 8.35 18.32
N THR A 282 6.58 9.57 17.77
CA THR A 282 7.56 10.63 18.09
C THR A 282 7.37 11.22 19.48
N ALA A 283 6.13 11.33 19.96
CA ALA A 283 5.84 12.00 21.22
C ALA A 283 5.91 11.07 22.45
N CYS A 284 6.08 9.75 22.26
CA CYS A 284 6.40 8.84 23.35
C CYS A 284 7.84 9.04 23.87
N ILE A 285 8.79 9.43 23.00
CA ILE A 285 10.20 9.67 23.35
C ILE A 285 10.36 10.76 24.41
N SER A 286 9.58 11.85 24.31
CA SER A 286 9.63 12.94 25.29
C SER A 286 8.85 12.63 26.56
N ARG A 287 7.82 11.78 26.48
CA ARG A 287 6.96 11.44 27.62
C ARG A 287 7.54 10.34 28.50
N LYS A 288 8.25 9.37 27.91
CA LYS A 288 8.91 8.22 28.58
C LYS A 288 8.00 7.54 29.62
N LYS A 289 6.74 7.27 29.23
CA LYS A 289 5.77 6.64 30.14
C LYS A 289 5.84 5.12 30.10
N GLY A 290 6.14 4.54 28.94
CA GLY A 290 6.11 3.09 28.72
C GLY A 290 4.71 2.54 28.44
N ASN A 291 3.68 3.37 28.53
CA ASN A 291 2.28 3.02 28.24
C ASN A 291 1.46 4.18 27.66
N TYR A 292 2.13 5.21 27.12
CA TYR A 292 1.48 6.37 26.54
C TYR A 292 0.60 5.98 25.34
N ILE A 293 1.11 5.17 24.43
CA ILE A 293 0.41 4.81 23.19
C ILE A 293 -0.80 3.91 23.52
N SER A 294 -0.63 2.89 24.36
CA SER A 294 -1.75 2.03 24.78
C SER A 294 -2.80 2.78 25.60
N SER A 295 -2.41 3.77 26.41
CA SER A 295 -3.36 4.61 27.14
C SER A 295 -4.27 5.41 26.20
N ILE A 296 -3.73 5.92 25.08
CA ILE A 296 -4.56 6.59 24.07
C ILE A 296 -5.54 5.60 23.43
N LEU A 297 -5.10 4.38 23.11
CA LEU A 297 -5.99 3.36 22.57
C LEU A 297 -7.11 3.00 23.56
N LYS A 298 -6.76 2.74 24.83
CA LYS A 298 -7.72 2.43 25.91
C LYS A 298 -8.74 3.54 26.10
N ASN A 299 -8.32 4.81 26.03
CA ASN A 299 -9.25 5.95 26.10
C ASN A 299 -10.22 5.97 24.90
N ASN A 300 -9.73 5.77 23.68
CA ASN A 300 -10.59 5.68 22.50
C ASN A 300 -11.59 4.50 22.60
N MET A 301 -11.13 3.33 23.06
CA MET A 301 -12.00 2.18 23.30
C MET A 301 -13.09 2.50 24.32
N ALA A 302 -12.74 3.12 25.45
CA ALA A 302 -13.69 3.54 26.48
C ALA A 302 -14.73 4.53 25.95
N ASP A 303 -14.30 5.54 25.19
CA ASP A 303 -15.19 6.54 24.57
C ASP A 303 -16.16 5.89 23.57
N MET A 304 -15.72 4.85 22.88
CA MET A 304 -16.50 4.07 21.94
C MET A 304 -17.37 2.98 22.60
N GLY A 305 -17.25 2.79 23.92
CA GLY A 305 -17.98 1.74 24.65
C GLY A 305 -17.48 0.32 24.36
N ILE A 306 -16.24 0.18 23.89
CA ILE A 306 -15.58 -1.10 23.63
C ILE A 306 -14.97 -1.59 24.95
N ALA A 307 -15.28 -2.82 25.34
CA ALA A 307 -14.70 -3.44 26.52
C ALA A 307 -13.18 -3.60 26.36
N ILE A 308 -12.43 -3.15 27.36
CA ILE A 308 -10.99 -3.38 27.44
C ILE A 308 -10.84 -4.79 28.04
N GLY A 309 -10.55 -5.77 27.18
CA GLY A 309 -10.09 -7.08 27.66
C GLY A 309 -8.74 -6.91 28.34
N GLU A 310 -8.59 -7.48 29.53
CA GLU A 310 -7.28 -7.60 30.22
C GLU A 310 -6.35 -8.54 29.46
#